data_AF-A0A821ZXW8-F1
#
_entry.id   AF-A0A821ZXW8-F1
#
_cell.length_a   1.000
_cell.length_b   1.000
_cell.length_c   1.000
_cell.angle_alpha   90.00
_cell.angle_beta   90.00
_cell.angle_gamma   90.00
#
_symmetry.space_group_name_H-M   'P 1'
#
loop_
_entity.id
_entity.type
_entity.pdbx_description
1 polymer ?
#
loop_
_entity_poly.entity_id
_entity_poly.type
_entity_poly.pdbx_seq_one_letter_code
_entity_poly.pdbx_strand_id
1 'polypeptide(L)' 'CIASQFLHVYLVITPLDSDGTHFKVSVIHRDSVPSFGPNLNHSTSFQCDHIFKQWLLTKLINAEMASCRASTFQKYQ' A
#
# COMPACT_ATOMS: atom_id res chain seq x y z
N CYS A 1 3.99 3.27 17.93
CA CYS A 1 3.25 2.30 17.08
C CYS A 1 1.80 2.79 17.00
N ILE A 2 1.24 2.96 15.79
CA ILE A 2 -0.15 3.42 15.66
C ILE A 2 -1.07 2.26 16.06
N ALA A 3 -1.84 2.42 17.13
CA ALA A 3 -2.83 1.43 17.56
C ALA A 3 -4.20 1.81 16.98
N SER A 4 -4.49 1.36 15.77
CA SER A 4 -5.82 1.54 15.15
C SER A 4 -6.38 0.18 14.77
N GLN A 5 -7.65 -0.04 15.10
CA GLN A 5 -8.42 -1.21 14.67
C GLN A 5 -8.86 -1.12 13.21
N PHE A 6 -8.61 0.02 12.54
CA PHE A 6 -9.02 0.28 11.16
C PHE A 6 -7.84 0.32 10.18
N LEU A 7 -6.62 0.60 10.67
CA LEU A 7 -5.43 0.66 9.82
C LEU A 7 -4.80 -0.74 9.68
N HIS A 8 -5.05 -1.37 8.54
CA HIS A 8 -4.57 -2.72 8.24
C HIS A 8 -3.41 -2.76 7.23
N VAL A 9 -3.17 -1.63 6.54
CA VAL A 9 -2.17 -1.49 5.49
C VAL A 9 -1.47 -0.14 5.62
N TYR A 10 -0.15 -0.14 5.45
CA TYR A 10 0.72 1.03 5.45
C TYR A 10 1.56 1.04 4.17
N LEU A 11 1.57 2.17 3.47
CA LEU A 11 2.48 2.45 2.36
C LEU A 11 3.45 3.53 2.83
N VAL A 12 4.74 3.21 2.82
CA VAL A 12 5.82 4.12 3.20
C VAL A 12 6.51 4.59 1.92
N ILE A 13 6.53 5.91 1.70
CA ILE A 13 7.16 6.55 0.54
C ILE A 13 8.35 7.35 1.07
N THR A 14 9.56 6.98 0.64
CA THR A 14 10.81 7.64 1.04
C THR A 14 11.44 8.28 -0.19
N PRO A 15 11.67 9.60 -0.22
CA PRO A 15 12.44 10.22 -1.30
C PRO A 15 13.88 9.68 -1.29
N LEU A 16 14.38 9.31 -2.47
CA LEU A 16 15.75 8.82 -2.66
C LEU A 16 16.72 9.93 -3.02
N ASP A 17 16.20 11.07 -3.48
CA ASP A 17 16.95 12.26 -3.84
C ASP A 17 16.37 13.49 -3.14
N SER A 18 17.20 14.54 -3.03
CA SER A 18 16.81 15.84 -2.49
C SER A 18 15.80 16.56 -3.37
N ASP A 19 15.78 16.24 -4.66
CA ASP A 19 14.92 16.88 -5.67
C ASP A 19 13.51 16.26 -5.71
N GLY A 20 13.27 15.16 -4.99
CA GLY A 20 11.99 14.47 -4.94
C GLY A 20 11.57 13.85 -6.28
N THR A 21 12.55 13.49 -7.12
CA THR A 21 12.30 12.89 -8.43
C THR A 21 12.27 11.37 -8.36
N HIS A 22 12.82 10.76 -7.31
CA HIS A 22 12.79 9.32 -7.09
C HIS A 22 12.27 8.98 -5.70
N PHE A 23 11.41 7.96 -5.63
CA PHE A 23 10.79 7.48 -4.40
C PHE A 23 10.97 5.99 -4.23
N LYS A 24 11.36 5.56 -3.04
CA LYS A 24 11.26 4.18 -2.61
C LYS A 24 9.92 3.94 -1.94
N VAL A 25 9.20 2.92 -2.39
CA VAL A 25 7.93 2.51 -1.79
C VAL A 25 8.11 1.20 -1.05
N SER A 26 7.66 1.16 0.19
CA SER A 26 7.58 -0.07 0.99
C SER A 26 6.15 -0.26 1.46
N VAL A 27 5.65 -1.49 1.40
CA VAL A 27 4.27 -1.82 1.76
C VAL A 27 4.32 -2.79 2.93
N ILE A 28 3.58 -2.47 3.99
CA ILE A 28 3.46 -3.30 5.19
C ILE A 28 1.97 -3.47 5.44
N HIS A 29 1.52 -4.71 5.63
CA HIS A 29 0.14 -4.99 5.99
C HIS A 29 0.11 -6.07 7.08
N ARG A 30 -1.03 -6.19 7.77
CA ARG A 30 -1.23 -7.30 8.73
C ARG A 30 -1.36 -8.62 7.96
N ASP A 31 -1.02 -9.73 8.62
CA ASP A 31 -1.09 -11.09 8.04
C ASP A 31 -2.51 -11.50 7.63
N SER A 32 -3.54 -10.89 8.23
CA SER A 32 -4.93 -11.13 7.87
C SER A 32 -5.34 -10.51 6.54
N VAL A 33 -4.53 -9.59 5.99
CA VAL A 33 -4.82 -8.91 4.72
C VAL A 33 -4.29 -9.74 3.55
N PRO A 34 -5.14 -10.15 2.59
CA PRO A 34 -4.67 -10.86 1.42
C PRO A 34 -3.80 -9.93 0.56
N SER A 35 -2.81 -10.49 -0.13
CA SER A 35 -1.99 -9.75 -1.08
C SER A 35 -2.85 -9.02 -2.11
N PHE A 36 -2.57 -7.74 -2.33
CA PHE A 36 -3.32 -6.89 -3.25
C PHE A 36 -2.38 -6.27 -4.29
N GLY A 37 -2.86 -6.17 -5.53
CA GLY A 37 -2.11 -5.60 -6.65
C GLY A 37 -2.16 -4.07 -6.69
N PRO A 38 -1.42 -3.43 -7.61
CA PRO A 38 -0.37 -4.00 -8.47
C PRO A 38 0.84 -4.49 -7.67
N ASN A 39 1.51 -5.54 -8.15
CA ASN A 39 2.71 -6.05 -7.49
C ASN A 39 3.83 -5.01 -7.56
N LEU A 40 4.65 -4.96 -6.51
CA LEU A 40 5.92 -4.27 -6.60
C LEU A 40 6.80 -5.10 -7.53
N ASN A 41 7.11 -4.55 -8.70
CA ASN A 41 8.18 -5.07 -9.53
C ASN A 41 9.47 -5.01 -8.68
N HIS A 42 10.43 -5.93 -8.90
CA HIS A 42 11.61 -6.10 -8.03
C HIS A 42 12.38 -4.80 -7.71
N SER A 43 12.25 -3.76 -8.54
CA SER A 43 12.70 -2.40 -8.27
C SER A 43 11.61 -1.62 -7.50
N THR A 44 11.76 -1.49 -6.18
CA THR A 44 10.87 -0.68 -5.30
C THR A 44 11.06 0.84 -5.46
N SER A 45 11.77 1.28 -6.51
CA SER A 45 12.05 2.67 -6.83
C SER A 45 11.16 3.17 -7.97
N PHE A 46 10.48 4.28 -7.75
CA PHE A 46 9.59 4.95 -8.70
C PHE A 46 10.12 6.34 -9.01
N GLN A 47 9.90 6.82 -10.24
CA GLN A 47 10.10 8.22 -10.58
C GLN A 47 8.83 9.02 -10.24
N CYS A 48 8.97 10.32 -9.94
CA CYS A 48 7.85 11.23 -9.77
C CYS A 48 7.17 11.51 -11.13
N ASP A 49 6.31 10.61 -11.57
CA ASP A 49 5.58 10.72 -12.83
C ASP A 49 4.09 10.37 -12.68
N HIS A 50 3.33 10.53 -13.76
CA HIS A 50 1.91 10.18 -13.77
C HIS A 50 1.68 8.67 -13.58
N ILE A 51 2.65 7.84 -13.99
CA ILE A 51 2.58 6.38 -13.86
C ILE A 51 2.66 6.00 -12.38
N PHE A 52 3.57 6.59 -11.61
CA PHE A 52 3.69 6.40 -10.18
C PHE A 52 2.41 6.84 -9.46
N LYS A 53 1.85 8.00 -9.83
CA LYS A 53 0.57 8.47 -9.27
C LYS A 53 -0.55 7.47 -9.53
N GLN A 54 -0.69 6.99 -10.76
CA GLN A 54 -1.73 6.01 -11.12
C GLN A 54 -1.51 4.67 -10.39
N TRP A 55 -0.26 4.20 -10.32
CA TRP A 55 0.11 3.00 -9.59
C TRP A 55 -0.22 3.11 -8.09
N LEU A 56 0.15 4.24 -7.47
CA LEU A 56 -0.08 4.50 -6.04
C LEU A 56 -1.58 4.54 -5.73
N LEU A 57 -2.37 5.25 -6.54
CA LEU A 57 -3.82 5.31 -6.37
C LEU A 57 -4.46 3.93 -6.52
N THR A 58 -4.08 3.18 -7.55
CA THR A 58 -4.59 1.83 -7.77
C THR A 58 -4.23 0.91 -6.60
N LYS A 59 -3.00 1.03 -6.08
CA LYS A 59 -2.52 0.24 -4.94
C LYS A 59 -3.29 0.57 -3.66
N LEU A 60 -3.60 1.85 -3.40
CA LEU A 60 -4.38 2.28 -2.25
C LEU A 60 -5.84 1.79 -2.32
N ILE A 61 -6.48 1.91 -3.48
CA ILE A 61 -7.86 1.42 -3.67
C ILE A 61 -7.92 -0.11 -3.45
N ASN A 62 -6.97 -0.85 -4.02
CA ASN A 62 -6.90 -2.29 -3.82
C ASN A 62 -6.56 -2.67 -2.36
N ALA A 63 -5.73 -1.88 -1.68
CA ALA A 63 -5.43 -2.07 -0.26
C ALA A 63 -6.67 -1.91 0.62
N GLU A 64 -7.51 -0.92 0.33
CA GLU A 64 -8.79 -0.70 1.02
C GLU A 64 -9.77 -1.86 0.77
N MET A 65 -9.88 -2.30 -0.48
CA MET A 65 -10.69 -3.47 -0.82
C MET A 65 -10.19 -4.74 -0.12
N ALA A 66 -8.89 -4.92 -0.02
CA ALA A 66 -8.28 -6.07 0.67
C ALA A 66 -8.44 -5.99 2.18
N SER A 67 -8.29 -4.81 2.79
CA SER A 67 -8.49 -4.63 4.23
C SER A 67 -9.94 -4.85 4.65
N CYS A 68 -10.90 -4.44 3.83
CA CYS A 68 -12.33 -4.71 4.04
C CYS A 68 -12.64 -6.22 3.99
N ARG A 69 -11.94 -6.99 3.14
CA ARG A 69 -12.06 -8.46 3.08
C ARG A 69 -11.31 -9.18 4.20
N ALA A 70 -10.24 -8.58 4.71
CA ALA A 70 -9.40 -9.08 5.80
C ALA A 70 -10.07 -8.98 7.16
N SER A 71 -10.84 -7.91 7.37
CA SER A 71 -11.75 -7.82 8.49
C SER A 71 -12.79 -8.90 8.31
N THR A 72 -12.70 -9.91 9.15
CA THR A 72 -13.73 -10.91 9.39
C THR A 72 -15.05 -10.21 9.77
N PHE A 73 -15.77 -9.69 8.77
CA PHE A 73 -17.23 -9.63 8.72
C PHE A 73 -17.77 -11.04 8.40
N GLN A 74 -17.17 -12.04 9.04
CA GLN A 74 -17.49 -13.47 8.94
C GLN A 74 -17.83 -14.04 10.34
N LYS A 75 -17.93 -13.18 11.35
CA LYS A 75 -18.51 -13.55 12.64
C LYS A 75 -19.70 -12.62 12.90
N TYR A 76 -20.83 -12.92 12.25
CA TYR A 76 -22.22 -12.72 12.68
C TYR A 76 -23.14 -12.99 11.47
N GLN A 77 -23.22 -14.25 11.06
CA GLN A 77 -24.44 -14.84 10.50
C GLN A 77 -24.68 -16.16 11.23
#